data_AF-A0A2X2CET4-F1
#
_entry.id   AF-A0A2X2CET4-F1
#
_cell.length_a   1.000
_cell.length_b   1.000
_cell.length_c   1.000
_cell.angle_alpha   90.00
_cell.angle_beta   90.00
_cell.angle_gamma   90.00
#
_symmetry.space_group_name_H-M   'P 1'
#
loop_
_entity.id
_entity.type
_entity.pdbx_description
1 polymer ?
#
loop_
_entity_poly.entity_id
_entity_poly.type
_entity_poly.pdbx_seq_one_letter_code
_entity_poly.pdbx_strand_id
1 'polypeptide(L)'
;MSPRNALSLSARFMALTQRLRLGQSASRVLHRASRLDLDFQPLPKDVESIWWDEGLPLYQLISLSRGALSGPVQEDKAPAYELLSQLIKTRQINYSSFDLRWINGVYTRHPAVSTVSASSFEELAATPYCRRHVRIISYRDFESTLGQALAGNRFSLQLREASWRGSRLFWYGDEQQVCAFAGAVAYARLRGLEYLLPAELTTYQLDPAAVETLGEAFHVLAVPSECWNERGFVKLLIDNAIPYARLTLPGHPEQLEWLLLPRQSPLSDALGQGLKLAGAPDLLVRLRQIGAIPDERTPTAPLPPEESGGA
;
A
#
# COMPACT_ATOMS: atom_id res chain seq x y z
N MET A 1 34.28 -43.96 2.92
CA MET A 1 33.14 -44.91 2.87
C MET A 1 31.99 -44.27 3.64
N SER A 2 30.97 -43.76 2.95
CA SER A 2 29.82 -43.10 3.59
C SER A 2 28.66 -44.09 3.73
N PRO A 3 28.03 -44.27 4.90
CA PRO A 3 26.88 -45.14 5.03
C PRO A 3 25.64 -44.45 4.44
N ARG A 4 24.99 -45.12 3.49
CA ARG A 4 23.66 -44.76 2.98
C ARG A 4 22.62 -45.12 4.05
N ASN A 5 21.91 -44.13 4.57
CA ASN A 5 20.75 -44.34 5.45
C ASN A 5 19.59 -44.97 4.66
N ALA A 6 19.40 -46.28 4.81
CA ALA A 6 18.19 -46.96 4.37
C ALA A 6 17.09 -46.75 5.43
N LEU A 7 16.19 -45.79 5.21
CA LEU A 7 14.97 -45.65 6.03
C LEU A 7 14.12 -46.93 5.93
N SER A 8 13.75 -47.51 7.08
CA SER A 8 12.98 -48.76 7.17
C SER A 8 11.61 -48.66 6.49
N LEU A 9 11.11 -49.78 5.97
CA LEU A 9 9.79 -49.85 5.30
C LEU A 9 8.65 -49.37 6.22
N SER A 10 8.73 -49.61 7.52
CA SER A 10 7.77 -49.11 8.51
C SER A 10 7.79 -47.59 8.63
N ALA A 11 8.96 -46.95 8.55
CA ALA A 11 9.07 -45.49 8.54
C ALA A 11 8.46 -44.89 7.26
N ARG A 12 8.63 -45.56 6.11
CA ARG A 12 8.00 -45.16 4.84
C ARG A 12 6.49 -45.35 4.87
N PHE A 13 5.99 -46.43 5.45
CA PHE A 13 4.55 -46.68 5.61
C PHE A 13 3.91 -45.69 6.59
N MET A 14 4.55 -45.41 7.73
CA MET A 14 4.09 -44.39 8.67
C MET A 14 4.11 -42.98 8.06
N ALA A 15 5.14 -42.65 7.28
CA ALA A 15 5.17 -41.40 6.54
C ALA A 15 4.04 -41.33 5.49
N LEU A 16 3.71 -42.45 4.84
CA LEU A 16 2.61 -42.53 3.88
C LEU A 16 1.23 -42.37 4.57
N THR A 17 0.99 -43.05 5.68
CA THR A 17 -0.27 -42.93 6.44
C THR A 17 -0.44 -41.53 7.02
N GLN A 18 0.64 -40.93 7.52
CA GLN A 18 0.63 -39.53 7.97
C GLN A 18 0.33 -38.56 6.83
N ARG A 19 0.91 -38.76 5.64
CA ARG A 19 0.60 -37.97 4.43
C ARG A 19 -0.85 -38.12 4.00
N LEU A 20 -1.40 -39.35 4.01
CA LEU A 20 -2.80 -39.59 3.69
C LEU A 20 -3.76 -38.90 4.69
N ARG A 21 -3.46 -38.97 5.99
CA ARG A 21 -4.26 -38.29 7.02
C ARG A 21 -4.21 -36.76 6.86
N LEU A 22 -3.03 -36.21 6.59
CA LEU A 22 -2.87 -34.77 6.31
C LEU A 22 -3.65 -34.36 5.06
N GLY A 23 -3.61 -35.16 3.99
CA GLY A 23 -4.39 -34.91 2.77
C GLY A 23 -5.90 -34.92 3.01
N GLN A 24 -6.41 -35.85 3.83
CA GLN A 24 -7.82 -35.87 4.22
C GLN A 24 -8.22 -34.64 5.06
N SER A 25 -7.37 -34.25 6.01
CA SER A 25 -7.60 -33.03 6.80
C SER A 25 -7.57 -31.77 5.93
N ALA A 26 -6.60 -31.65 5.02
CA ALA A 26 -6.50 -30.54 4.08
C ALA A 26 -7.74 -30.44 3.18
N SER A 27 -8.20 -31.57 2.62
CA SER A 27 -9.43 -31.61 1.82
C SER A 27 -10.66 -31.15 2.61
N ARG A 28 -10.79 -31.54 3.88
CA ARG A 28 -11.86 -31.07 4.77
C ARG A 28 -11.77 -29.58 5.08
N VAL A 29 -10.56 -29.07 5.34
CA VAL A 29 -10.32 -27.64 5.58
C VAL A 29 -10.70 -26.84 4.35
N LEU A 30 -10.22 -27.23 3.17
CA LEU A 30 -10.56 -26.57 1.89
C LEU A 30 -12.07 -26.55 1.68
N HIS A 31 -12.73 -27.70 1.82
CA HIS A 31 -14.18 -27.81 1.61
C HIS A 31 -14.98 -26.92 2.57
N ARG A 32 -14.61 -26.92 3.86
CA ARG A 32 -15.28 -26.06 4.85
C ARG A 32 -15.00 -24.58 4.61
N ALA A 33 -13.75 -24.21 4.32
CA ALA A 33 -13.36 -22.84 4.04
C ALA A 33 -14.07 -22.28 2.79
N SER A 34 -14.22 -23.09 1.73
CA SER A 34 -14.94 -22.71 0.50
C SER A 34 -16.43 -22.43 0.67
N ARG A 35 -17.00 -22.74 1.84
CA ARG A 35 -18.41 -22.55 2.18
C ARG A 35 -18.61 -21.53 3.30
N LEU A 36 -17.53 -20.89 3.75
CA LEU A 36 -17.67 -19.78 4.68
C LEU A 36 -18.34 -18.62 3.96
N ASP A 37 -19.37 -18.08 4.59
CA ASP A 37 -20.03 -16.85 4.16
C ASP A 37 -19.41 -15.71 4.97
N LEU A 38 -18.26 -15.22 4.49
CA LEU A 38 -17.61 -14.03 5.02
C LEU A 38 -17.93 -12.89 4.06
N ASP A 39 -18.31 -11.73 4.58
CA ASP A 39 -18.68 -10.54 3.79
C ASP A 39 -17.44 -9.92 3.10
N PHE A 40 -16.84 -10.66 2.18
CA PHE A 40 -15.62 -10.27 1.49
C PHE A 40 -15.87 -9.04 0.63
N GLN A 41 -15.26 -7.92 0.99
CA GLN A 41 -15.28 -6.70 0.20
C GLN A 41 -14.22 -6.76 -0.91
N PRO A 42 -14.51 -6.26 -2.12
CA PRO A 42 -13.52 -6.18 -3.18
C PRO A 42 -12.37 -5.23 -2.78
N LEU A 43 -11.16 -5.50 -3.29
CA LEU A 43 -10.04 -4.58 -3.08
C LEU A 43 -10.35 -3.20 -3.73
N PRO A 44 -9.92 -2.09 -3.10
CA PRO A 44 -10.07 -0.77 -3.68
C PRO A 44 -9.47 -0.71 -5.08
N LYS A 45 -10.29 -0.22 -6.01
CA LYS A 45 -9.83 0.13 -7.36
C LYS A 45 -8.98 1.40 -7.29
N ASP A 46 -8.10 1.57 -8.27
CA ASP A 46 -7.36 2.81 -8.41
C ASP A 46 -8.36 3.92 -8.77
N VAL A 47 -8.54 4.85 -7.84
CA VAL A 47 -9.31 6.07 -8.08
C VAL A 47 -8.32 7.20 -8.30
N GLU A 48 -8.50 7.95 -9.37
CA GLU A 48 -7.84 9.23 -9.57
C GLU A 48 -8.35 10.20 -8.53
N SER A 49 -7.52 10.47 -7.53
CA SER A 49 -7.85 11.33 -6.41
C SER A 49 -6.69 12.27 -6.11
N ILE A 50 -7.01 13.44 -5.57
CA ILE A 50 -6.02 14.35 -5.00
C ILE A 50 -5.51 13.86 -3.65
N TRP A 51 -6.17 12.87 -3.03
CA TRP A 51 -5.85 12.41 -1.70
C TRP A 51 -4.94 11.19 -1.74
N TRP A 52 -3.86 11.22 -0.98
CA TRP A 52 -2.87 10.14 -0.93
C TRP A 52 -3.40 8.85 -0.29
N ASP A 53 -4.19 8.99 0.76
CA ASP A 53 -4.80 7.91 1.54
C ASP A 53 -5.98 7.24 0.82
N GLU A 54 -6.40 7.73 -0.34
CA GLU A 54 -7.37 7.08 -1.21
C GLU A 54 -6.68 6.02 -2.10
N GLY A 55 -6.53 4.80 -1.57
CA GLY A 55 -5.95 3.66 -2.28
C GLY A 55 -5.42 2.60 -1.33
N LEU A 56 -4.60 1.67 -1.85
CA LEU A 56 -3.90 0.70 -1.00
C LEU A 56 -2.76 1.41 -0.23
N PRO A 57 -2.73 1.35 1.12
CA PRO A 57 -1.74 2.08 1.91
C PRO A 57 -0.40 1.35 2.00
N LEU A 58 0.15 0.88 0.87
CA LEU A 58 1.36 0.07 0.82
C LEU A 58 2.60 0.79 1.36
N TYR A 59 2.61 2.13 1.31
CA TYR A 59 3.69 2.95 1.89
C TYR A 59 3.89 2.72 3.39
N GLN A 60 2.86 2.24 4.10
CA GLN A 60 2.95 1.92 5.53
C GLN A 60 3.81 0.67 5.80
N LEU A 61 4.02 -0.18 4.78
CA LEU A 61 4.83 -1.39 4.89
C LEU A 61 6.31 -1.07 5.22
N ILE A 62 6.79 0.12 4.82
CA ILE A 62 8.15 0.59 5.07
C ILE A 62 8.39 0.84 6.57
N SER A 63 7.35 1.27 7.29
CA SER A 63 7.40 1.59 8.71
C SER A 63 6.84 0.48 9.60
N LEU A 64 6.78 -0.77 9.12
CA LEU A 64 6.27 -1.88 9.92
C LEU A 64 7.12 -2.09 11.18
N SER A 65 6.49 -1.93 12.33
CA SER A 65 7.11 -2.26 13.62
C SER A 65 7.29 -3.78 13.74
N ARG A 66 8.29 -4.22 14.52
CA ARG A 66 8.54 -5.66 14.76
C ARG A 66 7.35 -6.41 15.38
N GLY A 67 6.40 -5.70 15.97
CA GLY A 67 5.17 -6.24 16.56
C GLY A 67 3.91 -6.03 15.72
N ALA A 68 4.02 -5.57 14.47
CA ALA A 68 2.87 -5.21 13.64
C ALA A 68 1.98 -6.41 13.26
N LEU A 69 2.54 -7.62 13.25
CA LEU A 69 1.81 -8.84 12.92
C LEU A 69 1.19 -9.50 14.16
N SER A 70 -0.09 -9.84 14.03
CA SER A 70 -0.83 -10.74 14.93
C SER A 70 -0.78 -12.18 14.40
N GLY A 71 -0.95 -13.17 15.26
CA GLY A 71 -0.87 -14.59 14.90
C GLY A 71 -0.56 -15.48 16.10
N PRO A 72 -0.63 -16.81 15.95
CA PRO A 72 -0.58 -17.75 17.06
C PRO A 72 0.81 -17.83 17.71
N VAL A 73 1.87 -17.82 16.92
CA VAL A 73 3.27 -17.90 17.39
C VAL A 73 4.19 -16.99 16.58
N GLN A 74 5.42 -16.74 17.05
CA GLN A 74 6.36 -15.84 16.37
C GLN A 74 6.98 -16.47 15.12
N GLU A 75 7.15 -17.78 15.11
CA GLU A 75 7.71 -18.58 14.02
C GLU A 75 6.87 -18.46 12.75
N ASP A 76 5.55 -18.29 12.89
CA ASP A 76 4.63 -18.08 11.76
C ASP A 76 4.68 -16.64 11.22
N LYS A 77 4.99 -15.66 12.10
CA LYS A 77 4.94 -14.23 11.79
C LYS A 77 6.26 -13.68 11.26
N ALA A 78 7.39 -14.16 11.76
CA ALA A 78 8.70 -13.63 11.39
C ALA A 78 8.98 -13.71 9.89
N PRO A 79 8.70 -14.82 9.17
CA PRO A 79 8.91 -14.90 7.73
C PRO A 79 7.95 -13.98 6.95
N ALA A 80 6.71 -13.85 7.42
CA ALA A 80 5.74 -12.92 6.84
C ALA A 80 6.22 -11.46 6.99
N TYR A 81 6.71 -11.08 8.17
CA TYR A 81 7.25 -9.74 8.43
C TYR A 81 8.43 -9.43 7.52
N GLU A 82 9.38 -10.36 7.42
CA GLU A 82 10.57 -10.19 6.60
C GLU A 82 10.21 -9.90 5.13
N LEU A 83 9.35 -10.72 4.53
CA LEU A 83 8.93 -10.53 3.14
C LEU A 83 8.10 -9.25 2.94
N LEU A 84 7.17 -8.94 3.85
CA LEU A 84 6.37 -7.71 3.79
C LEU A 84 7.23 -6.44 3.87
N SER A 85 8.27 -6.44 4.72
CA SER A 85 9.18 -5.30 4.88
C SER A 85 10.04 -5.01 3.65
N GLN A 86 10.18 -5.99 2.74
CA GLN A 86 10.95 -5.87 1.50
C GLN A 86 10.09 -5.53 0.28
N LEU A 87 8.76 -5.49 0.43
CA LEU A 87 7.86 -5.25 -0.70
C LEU A 87 8.06 -3.88 -1.35
N ILE A 88 8.42 -2.86 -0.58
CA ILE A 88 8.46 -1.47 -1.05
C ILE A 88 9.88 -0.92 -0.99
N LYS A 89 10.40 -0.52 -2.14
CA LYS A 89 11.65 0.24 -2.27
C LYS A 89 11.36 1.73 -2.18
N THR A 90 12.26 2.44 -1.52
CA THR A 90 12.19 3.89 -1.39
C THR A 90 13.41 4.54 -2.02
N ARG A 91 13.21 5.59 -2.80
CA ARG A 91 14.30 6.43 -3.33
C ARG A 91 14.00 7.90 -3.11
N GLN A 92 15.01 8.64 -2.67
CA GLN A 92 14.96 10.09 -2.55
C GLN A 92 15.63 10.75 -3.76
N ILE A 93 15.02 11.82 -4.26
CA ILE A 93 15.49 12.61 -5.39
C ILE A 93 15.36 14.08 -5.00
N ASN A 94 16.42 14.86 -5.21
CA ASN A 94 16.41 16.29 -4.97
C ASN A 94 16.37 17.03 -6.31
N TYR A 95 15.48 18.01 -6.41
CA TYR A 95 15.38 18.94 -7.53
C TYR A 95 15.79 20.33 -7.04
N SER A 96 16.71 20.97 -7.75
CA SER A 96 17.06 22.38 -7.52
C SER A 96 15.97 23.33 -8.02
N SER A 97 15.20 22.89 -9.01
CA SER A 97 14.14 23.64 -9.66
C SER A 97 13.02 22.67 -10.07
N PHE A 98 11.82 22.89 -9.55
CA PHE A 98 10.63 22.07 -9.77
C PHE A 98 9.40 22.98 -9.93
N ASP A 99 8.62 22.78 -10.98
CA ASP A 99 7.44 23.57 -11.26
C ASP A 99 6.25 23.14 -10.38
N LEU A 100 5.76 24.08 -9.56
CA LEU A 100 4.60 23.90 -8.69
C LEU A 100 3.38 23.29 -9.41
N ARG A 101 3.19 23.60 -10.70
CA ARG A 101 2.03 23.16 -11.48
C ARG A 101 1.96 21.65 -11.68
N TRP A 102 3.06 20.92 -11.51
CA TRP A 102 3.12 19.47 -11.72
C TRP A 102 2.58 18.64 -10.55
N ILE A 103 2.28 19.25 -9.41
CA ILE A 103 1.81 18.54 -8.22
C ILE A 103 0.33 18.18 -8.37
N ASN A 104 -0.06 16.93 -8.14
CA ASN A 104 -1.40 16.41 -8.45
C ASN A 104 -2.29 16.19 -7.23
N GLY A 105 -1.73 16.23 -6.02
CA GLY A 105 -2.49 15.95 -4.82
C GLY A 105 -1.77 16.34 -3.52
N VAL A 106 -2.39 16.00 -2.40
CA VAL A 106 -1.87 16.22 -1.05
C VAL A 106 -1.81 14.90 -0.29
N TYR A 107 -0.79 14.81 0.56
CA TYR A 107 -0.53 13.62 1.36
C TYR A 107 -1.48 13.50 2.55
N THR A 108 -1.70 14.62 3.26
CA THR A 108 -2.51 14.66 4.48
C THR A 108 -3.74 15.51 4.23
N ARG A 109 -4.93 15.00 4.57
CA ARG A 109 -6.18 15.78 4.49
C ARG A 109 -6.37 16.62 5.74
N HIS A 110 -6.89 17.82 5.57
CA HIS A 110 -7.44 18.56 6.69
C HIS A 110 -8.80 17.96 7.11
N PRO A 111 -9.10 17.79 8.43
CA PRO A 111 -10.36 17.20 8.88
C PRO A 111 -11.63 17.89 8.35
N ALA A 112 -11.59 19.20 8.12
CA ALA A 112 -12.74 19.95 7.61
C ALA A 112 -13.04 19.74 6.12
N VAL A 113 -12.14 19.11 5.36
CA VAL A 113 -12.33 18.79 3.92
C VAL A 113 -12.14 17.31 3.64
N SER A 114 -11.99 16.47 4.67
CA SER A 114 -11.69 15.04 4.54
C SER A 114 -12.77 14.25 3.81
N THR A 115 -14.03 14.69 3.92
CA THR A 115 -15.22 14.09 3.29
C THR A 115 -15.52 14.66 1.90
N VAL A 116 -14.74 15.63 1.43
CA VAL A 116 -14.96 16.23 0.12
C VAL A 116 -14.41 15.32 -0.96
N SER A 117 -15.27 14.91 -1.89
CA SER A 117 -14.85 14.31 -3.14
C SER A 117 -14.36 15.42 -4.07
N ALA A 118 -13.04 15.56 -4.19
CA ALA A 118 -12.38 16.50 -5.09
C ALA A 118 -11.33 15.73 -5.92
N SER A 119 -11.37 15.94 -7.23
CA SER A 119 -10.47 15.27 -8.19
C SER A 119 -9.29 16.14 -8.62
N SER A 120 -9.35 17.45 -8.31
CA SER A 120 -8.31 18.43 -8.62
C SER A 120 -8.12 19.49 -7.53
N PHE A 121 -7.01 20.22 -7.60
CA PHE A 121 -6.75 21.34 -6.69
C PHE A 121 -7.72 22.50 -6.92
N GLU A 122 -8.15 22.70 -8.16
CA GLU A 122 -9.13 23.69 -8.57
C GLU A 122 -10.50 23.42 -7.91
N GLU A 123 -10.95 22.16 -7.91
CA GLU A 123 -12.18 21.75 -7.23
C GLU A 123 -12.05 21.92 -5.71
N LEU A 124 -10.94 21.49 -5.11
CA LEU A 124 -10.69 21.64 -3.68
C LEU A 124 -10.67 23.11 -3.26
N ALA A 125 -9.98 23.97 -4.02
CA ALA A 125 -9.92 25.42 -3.77
C ALA A 125 -11.30 26.09 -3.92
N ALA A 126 -12.17 25.55 -4.78
CA ALA A 126 -13.53 26.03 -4.98
C ALA A 126 -14.52 25.59 -3.87
N THR A 127 -14.13 24.71 -2.95
CA THR A 127 -14.97 24.32 -1.82
C THR A 127 -15.34 25.51 -0.93
N PRO A 128 -16.52 25.51 -0.27
CA PRO A 128 -16.89 26.58 0.64
C PRO A 128 -15.90 26.80 1.78
N TYR A 129 -15.25 25.72 2.25
CA TYR A 129 -14.23 25.81 3.28
C TYR A 129 -12.99 26.54 2.76
N CYS A 130 -12.37 26.08 1.67
CA CYS A 130 -11.15 26.73 1.17
C CYS A 130 -11.38 28.16 0.68
N ARG A 131 -12.52 28.46 0.03
CA ARG A 131 -12.85 29.85 -0.38
C ARG A 131 -12.95 30.85 0.75
N ARG A 132 -13.28 30.40 1.98
CA ARG A 132 -13.32 31.28 3.16
C ARG A 132 -11.93 31.60 3.70
N HIS A 133 -10.97 30.69 3.50
CA HIS A 133 -9.62 30.79 4.07
C HIS A 133 -8.62 31.38 3.08
N VAL A 134 -8.85 31.25 1.77
CA VAL A 134 -7.89 31.63 0.73
C VAL A 134 -8.57 32.45 -0.35
N ARG A 135 -7.99 33.61 -0.65
CA ARG A 135 -8.41 34.47 -1.76
C ARG A 135 -7.19 35.06 -2.44
N ILE A 136 -6.91 34.57 -3.66
CA ILE A 136 -5.80 35.04 -4.49
C ILE A 136 -6.36 35.87 -5.64
N ILE A 137 -6.11 37.18 -5.64
CA ILE A 137 -6.55 38.09 -6.72
C ILE A 137 -5.37 38.77 -7.44
N SER A 138 -4.17 38.68 -6.86
CA SER A 138 -2.94 39.24 -7.41
C SER A 138 -1.77 38.27 -7.26
N TYR A 139 -0.68 38.54 -7.96
CA TYR A 139 0.59 37.80 -7.82
C TYR A 139 1.16 37.91 -6.40
N ARG A 140 1.03 39.07 -5.74
CA ARG A 140 1.43 39.25 -4.33
C ARG A 140 0.63 38.34 -3.39
N ASP A 141 -0.68 38.19 -3.62
CA ASP A 141 -1.50 37.28 -2.81
C ASP A 141 -1.09 35.83 -3.03
N PHE A 142 -0.71 35.49 -4.27
CA PHE A 142 -0.20 34.16 -4.62
C PHE A 142 1.10 33.87 -3.85
N GLU A 143 2.08 34.76 -3.87
CA GLU A 143 3.34 34.58 -3.14
C GLU A 143 3.11 34.48 -1.62
N SER A 144 2.23 35.33 -1.07
CA SER A 144 1.88 35.28 0.35
C SER A 144 1.19 33.95 0.73
N THR A 145 0.23 33.50 -0.08
CA THR A 145 -0.51 32.26 0.15
C THR A 145 0.41 31.04 0.04
N LEU A 146 1.27 31.01 -0.96
CA LEU A 146 2.26 29.94 -1.12
C LEU A 146 3.29 29.97 0.02
N GLY A 147 3.73 31.15 0.44
CA GLY A 147 4.61 31.32 1.60
C GLY A 147 3.98 30.83 2.91
N GLN A 148 2.67 31.03 3.10
CA GLN A 148 1.93 30.45 4.22
C GLN A 148 1.87 28.93 4.13
N ALA A 149 1.63 28.39 2.93
CA ALA A 149 1.53 26.96 2.73
C ALA A 149 2.86 26.24 2.99
N LEU A 150 3.96 26.89 2.64
CA LEU A 150 5.32 26.37 2.84
C LEU A 150 5.95 26.85 4.17
N ALA A 151 5.18 27.49 5.05
CA ALA A 151 5.70 28.16 6.23
C ALA A 151 6.54 27.21 7.11
N GLY A 152 7.79 27.62 7.36
CA GLY A 152 8.86 26.86 8.01
C GLY A 152 10.23 27.24 7.43
N ASN A 153 11.32 26.59 7.86
CA ASN A 153 12.68 26.80 7.32
C ASN A 153 12.91 26.18 5.92
N ARG A 154 11.85 25.86 5.17
CA ARG A 154 11.94 25.07 3.94
C ARG A 154 11.10 25.72 2.84
N PHE A 155 11.71 26.64 2.07
CA PHE A 155 11.25 26.99 0.73
C PHE A 155 11.48 25.84 -0.27
N SER A 156 11.26 24.60 0.17
CA SER A 156 11.49 23.37 -0.60
C SER A 156 10.26 22.48 -0.49
N LEU A 157 9.73 22.07 -1.63
CA LEU A 157 8.58 21.20 -1.74
C LEU A 157 8.96 19.80 -1.25
N GLN A 158 8.22 19.30 -0.27
CA GLN A 158 8.32 17.90 0.14
C GLN A 158 7.28 17.10 -0.64
N LEU A 159 7.74 16.21 -1.51
CA LEU A 159 6.87 15.48 -2.45
C LEU A 159 6.93 13.98 -2.19
N ARG A 160 5.84 13.30 -2.48
CA ARG A 160 5.68 11.84 -2.44
C ARG A 160 5.10 11.34 -3.75
N GLU A 161 5.60 10.20 -4.19
CA GLU A 161 5.13 9.48 -5.36
C GLU A 161 5.06 8.00 -5.01
N ALA A 162 4.05 7.30 -5.50
CA ALA A 162 3.96 5.85 -5.41
C ALA A 162 3.69 5.27 -6.79
N SER A 163 4.47 4.26 -7.18
CA SER A 163 4.31 3.54 -8.47
C SER A 163 2.87 3.07 -8.73
N TRP A 164 2.16 2.61 -7.69
CA TRP A 164 0.77 2.16 -7.78
C TRP A 164 -0.28 3.30 -7.77
N ARG A 165 0.16 4.56 -7.70
CA ARG A 165 -0.70 5.76 -7.84
C ARG A 165 -0.47 6.46 -9.20
N GLY A 166 0.25 5.81 -10.11
CA GLY A 166 0.74 6.40 -11.36
C GLY A 166 1.81 7.46 -11.09
N SER A 167 2.18 8.23 -12.13
CA SER A 167 3.18 9.32 -12.04
C SER A 167 2.65 10.58 -11.35
N ARG A 168 1.78 10.42 -10.34
CA ARG A 168 1.16 11.53 -9.60
C ARG A 168 2.04 11.93 -8.42
N LEU A 169 2.22 13.24 -8.29
CA LEU A 169 3.01 13.84 -7.22
C LEU A 169 2.10 14.41 -6.13
N PHE A 170 2.37 14.04 -4.89
CA PHE A 170 1.59 14.44 -3.73
C PHE A 170 2.44 15.31 -2.80
N TRP A 171 1.91 16.47 -2.44
CA TRP A 171 2.57 17.36 -1.50
C TRP A 171 2.46 16.83 -0.07
N TYR A 172 3.60 16.64 0.56
CA TYR A 172 3.75 16.23 1.96
C TYR A 172 4.04 17.44 2.83
N GLY A 173 3.02 18.23 3.09
CA GLY A 173 3.09 19.38 3.98
C GLY A 173 2.07 19.33 5.10
N ASP A 174 1.90 20.47 5.78
CA ASP A 174 0.99 20.63 6.90
C ASP A 174 -0.47 20.53 6.44
N GLU A 175 -1.25 19.70 7.14
CA GLU A 175 -2.68 19.55 6.91
C GLU A 175 -3.45 20.88 7.08
N GLN A 176 -3.01 21.76 7.98
CA GLN A 176 -3.66 23.06 8.23
C GLN A 176 -3.52 24.00 7.03
N GLN A 177 -2.54 23.74 6.17
CA GLN A 177 -2.20 24.57 5.02
C GLN A 177 -2.73 24.01 3.69
N VAL A 178 -3.50 22.92 3.70
CA VAL A 178 -4.03 22.25 2.50
C VAL A 178 -4.79 23.22 1.58
N CYS A 179 -5.64 24.10 2.12
CA CYS A 179 -6.37 25.06 1.30
C CYS A 179 -5.46 26.13 0.68
N ALA A 180 -4.46 26.62 1.44
CA ALA A 180 -3.50 27.61 0.93
C ALA A 180 -2.68 27.02 -0.22
N PHE A 181 -2.18 25.79 -0.03
CA PHE A 181 -1.45 25.06 -1.06
C PHE A 181 -2.31 24.81 -2.29
N ALA A 182 -3.53 24.29 -2.11
CA ALA A 182 -4.47 24.03 -3.19
C ALA A 182 -4.80 25.30 -3.98
N GLY A 183 -5.06 26.41 -3.29
CA GLY A 183 -5.33 27.70 -3.92
C GLY A 183 -4.14 28.22 -4.73
N ALA A 184 -2.91 28.09 -4.21
CA ALA A 184 -1.70 28.50 -4.92
C ALA A 184 -1.45 27.67 -6.18
N VAL A 185 -1.54 26.34 -6.10
CA VAL A 185 -1.40 25.44 -7.26
C VAL A 185 -2.47 25.74 -8.31
N ALA A 186 -3.74 25.84 -7.90
CA ALA A 186 -4.85 26.16 -8.79
C ALA A 186 -4.65 27.52 -9.48
N TYR A 187 -4.22 28.54 -8.74
CA TYR A 187 -3.94 29.87 -9.32
C TYR A 187 -2.80 29.80 -10.34
N ALA A 188 -1.69 29.12 -10.02
CA ALA A 188 -0.56 28.98 -10.93
C ALA A 188 -0.94 28.31 -12.24
N ARG A 189 -1.75 27.25 -12.16
CA ARG A 189 -2.28 26.54 -13.34
C ARG A 189 -3.23 27.40 -14.16
N LEU A 190 -4.24 28.00 -13.52
CA LEU A 190 -5.23 28.85 -14.18
C LEU A 190 -4.61 30.04 -14.91
N ARG A 191 -3.47 30.55 -14.42
CA ARG A 191 -2.74 31.67 -15.02
C ARG A 191 -1.57 31.27 -15.92
N GLY A 192 -1.28 29.97 -16.04
CA GLY A 192 -0.10 29.49 -16.76
C GLY A 192 1.22 29.99 -16.14
N LEU A 193 1.22 30.34 -14.85
CA LEU A 193 2.36 30.88 -14.13
C LEU A 193 3.33 29.76 -13.77
N GLU A 194 4.47 29.73 -14.45
CA GLU A 194 5.59 28.89 -14.02
C GLU A 194 6.18 29.45 -12.73
N TYR A 195 6.25 28.60 -11.70
CA TYR A 195 6.83 28.97 -10.41
C TYR A 195 7.72 27.84 -9.92
N LEU A 196 9.03 28.09 -9.97
CA LEU A 196 10.07 27.09 -9.74
C LEU A 196 10.54 27.14 -8.29
N LEU A 197 10.50 25.99 -7.62
CA LEU A 197 10.94 25.81 -6.25
C LEU A 197 11.88 24.60 -6.15
N PRO A 198 12.84 24.59 -5.22
CA PRO A 198 13.50 23.35 -4.83
C PRO A 198 12.47 22.30 -4.38
N ALA A 199 12.77 21.02 -4.60
CA ALA A 199 11.91 19.93 -4.15
C ALA A 199 12.71 18.69 -3.70
N GLU A 200 12.22 18.01 -2.68
CA GLU A 200 12.67 16.69 -2.24
C GLU A 200 11.54 15.69 -2.50
N LEU A 201 11.75 14.79 -3.46
CA LEU A 201 10.82 13.75 -3.82
C LEU A 201 11.23 12.43 -3.18
N THR A 202 10.34 11.85 -2.37
CA THR A 202 10.44 10.45 -1.94
C THR A 202 9.51 9.60 -2.80
N THR A 203 10.09 8.68 -3.54
CA THR A 203 9.39 7.74 -4.42
C THR A 203 9.25 6.38 -3.73
N TYR A 204 8.08 5.78 -3.84
CA TYR A 204 7.76 4.44 -3.34
C TYR A 204 7.47 3.50 -4.50
N GLN A 205 8.27 2.44 -4.61
CA GLN A 205 8.19 1.49 -5.71
C GLN A 205 7.89 0.10 -5.16
N LEU A 206 6.84 -0.54 -5.67
CA LEU A 206 6.59 -1.94 -5.38
C LEU A 206 7.68 -2.78 -6.08
N ASP A 207 8.33 -3.68 -5.36
CA ASP A 207 9.34 -4.59 -5.93
C ASP A 207 8.66 -5.85 -6.50
N PRO A 208 8.60 -6.04 -7.83
CA PRO A 208 7.92 -7.19 -8.42
C PRO A 208 8.54 -8.53 -7.99
N ALA A 209 9.87 -8.58 -7.78
CA ALA A 209 10.54 -9.79 -7.34
C ALA A 209 10.17 -10.16 -5.89
N ALA A 210 10.00 -9.16 -5.03
CA ALA A 210 9.52 -9.37 -3.66
C ALA A 210 8.05 -9.84 -3.66
N VAL A 211 7.21 -9.33 -4.57
CA VAL A 211 5.83 -9.79 -4.74
C VAL A 211 5.78 -11.27 -5.14
N GLU A 212 6.63 -11.71 -6.08
CA GLU A 212 6.70 -13.13 -6.44
C GLU A 212 7.21 -13.99 -5.29
N THR A 213 8.27 -13.57 -4.60
CA THR A 213 8.81 -14.27 -3.43
C THR A 213 7.75 -14.43 -2.33
N LEU A 214 6.98 -13.36 -2.06
CA LEU A 214 5.85 -13.41 -1.14
C LEU A 214 4.77 -14.38 -1.62
N GLY A 215 4.48 -14.40 -2.92
CA GLY A 215 3.48 -15.26 -3.53
C GLY A 215 3.85 -16.75 -3.56
N GLU A 216 5.14 -17.08 -3.61
CA GLU A 216 5.66 -18.44 -3.47
C GLU A 216 5.56 -18.94 -2.03
N ALA A 217 5.77 -18.06 -1.05
CA ALA A 217 5.78 -18.42 0.36
C ALA A 217 4.37 -18.44 0.99
N PHE A 218 3.48 -17.53 0.57
CA PHE A 218 2.18 -17.30 1.23
C PHE A 218 1.01 -17.19 0.24
N HIS A 219 -0.18 -17.55 0.71
CA HIS A 219 -1.40 -16.87 0.25
C HIS A 219 -1.52 -15.56 1.02
N VAL A 220 -1.85 -14.47 0.33
CA VAL A 220 -2.11 -13.17 0.96
C VAL A 220 -3.52 -12.74 0.56
N LEU A 221 -4.44 -12.79 1.51
CA LEU A 221 -5.86 -12.52 1.29
C LEU A 221 -6.29 -11.28 2.05
N ALA A 222 -7.15 -10.46 1.46
CA ALA A 222 -7.84 -9.42 2.22
C ALA A 222 -9.08 -10.03 2.89
N VAL A 223 -9.21 -9.84 4.19
CA VAL A 223 -10.36 -10.30 4.97
C VAL A 223 -10.94 -9.15 5.77
N PRO A 224 -12.28 -9.06 5.94
CA PRO A 224 -12.89 -8.09 6.84
C PRO A 224 -12.45 -8.35 8.28
N SER A 225 -12.32 -7.30 9.09
CA SER A 225 -11.94 -7.44 10.50
C SER A 225 -12.98 -8.24 11.30
N GLU A 226 -14.23 -8.27 10.83
CA GLU A 226 -15.35 -8.98 11.42
C GLU A 226 -15.21 -10.50 11.29
N CYS A 227 -14.40 -11.00 10.35
CA CYS A 227 -14.19 -12.44 10.18
C CYS A 227 -13.63 -13.11 11.44
N TRP A 228 -12.92 -12.37 12.29
CA TRP A 228 -12.39 -12.86 13.57
C TRP A 228 -13.47 -13.08 14.64
N ASN A 229 -14.68 -12.58 14.42
CA ASN A 229 -15.86 -12.88 15.25
C ASN A 229 -16.66 -14.07 14.70
N GLU A 230 -16.39 -14.50 13.47
CA GLU A 230 -17.09 -15.61 12.82
C GLU A 230 -16.64 -16.96 13.36
N ARG A 231 -17.53 -17.61 14.10
CA ARG A 231 -17.23 -18.88 14.80
C ARG A 231 -16.72 -19.95 13.84
N GLY A 232 -17.30 -20.05 12.64
CA GLY A 232 -16.89 -21.04 11.64
C GLY A 232 -15.45 -20.87 11.20
N PHE A 233 -15.04 -19.63 10.95
CA PHE A 233 -13.69 -19.26 10.54
C PHE A 233 -12.67 -19.48 11.67
N VAL A 234 -12.94 -18.94 12.86
CA VAL A 234 -12.03 -19.08 14.02
C VAL A 234 -11.87 -20.54 14.43
N LYS A 235 -12.96 -21.31 14.42
CA LYS A 235 -12.92 -22.74 14.75
C LYS A 235 -12.03 -23.52 13.77
N LEU A 236 -12.03 -23.17 12.46
CA LEU A 236 -11.14 -23.79 11.50
C LEU A 236 -9.66 -23.53 11.82
N LEU A 237 -9.32 -22.31 12.22
CA LEU A 237 -7.95 -21.96 12.61
C LEU A 237 -7.51 -22.71 13.88
N ILE A 238 -8.35 -22.70 14.92
CA ILE A 238 -8.01 -23.27 16.24
C ILE A 238 -8.01 -24.80 16.20
N ASP A 239 -9.09 -25.44 15.74
CA ASP A 239 -9.24 -26.91 15.79
C ASP A 239 -8.15 -27.62 14.96
N ASN A 240 -7.61 -26.95 13.94
CA ASN A 240 -6.60 -27.51 13.04
C ASN A 240 -5.19 -26.93 13.28
N ALA A 241 -5.02 -26.06 14.28
CA ALA A 241 -3.76 -25.37 14.59
C ALA A 241 -3.10 -24.78 13.33
N ILE A 242 -3.88 -24.07 12.52
CA ILE A 242 -3.42 -23.56 11.23
C ILE A 242 -2.46 -22.39 11.48
N PRO A 243 -1.24 -22.41 10.90
CA PRO A 243 -0.33 -21.28 11.00
C PRO A 243 -0.81 -20.13 10.12
N TYR A 244 -0.75 -18.91 10.65
CA TYR A 244 -1.10 -17.70 9.93
C TYR A 244 -0.42 -16.47 10.54
N ALA A 245 -0.27 -15.42 9.73
CA ALA A 245 0.04 -14.08 10.21
C ALA A 245 -1.04 -13.10 9.73
N ARG A 246 -1.28 -12.05 10.51
CA ARG A 246 -2.31 -11.05 10.25
C ARG A 246 -1.72 -9.66 10.35
N LEU A 247 -1.92 -8.86 9.32
CA LEU A 247 -1.53 -7.45 9.29
C LEU A 247 -2.77 -6.56 9.20
N THR A 248 -2.89 -5.62 10.13
CA THR A 248 -3.90 -4.56 10.09
C THR A 248 -3.21 -3.28 9.64
N LEU A 249 -3.59 -2.75 8.47
CA LEU A 249 -3.06 -1.48 7.97
C LEU A 249 -3.99 -0.32 8.37
N PRO A 250 -3.49 0.75 9.03
CA PRO A 250 -4.31 1.90 9.38
C PRO A 250 -4.86 2.65 8.15
N GLY A 251 -6.04 3.25 8.29
CA GLY A 251 -6.59 4.21 7.33
C GLY A 251 -7.53 3.64 6.27
N HIS A 252 -7.86 2.34 6.30
CA HIS A 252 -8.86 1.78 5.38
C HIS A 252 -10.29 1.92 5.95
N PRO A 253 -11.25 2.52 5.21
CA PRO A 253 -12.63 2.72 5.68
C PRO A 253 -13.33 1.42 6.08
N GLU A 254 -13.00 0.33 5.38
CA GLU A 254 -13.59 -1.00 5.57
C GLU A 254 -12.73 -1.95 6.43
N GLN A 255 -11.70 -1.42 7.12
CA GLN A 255 -10.79 -2.19 7.99
C GLN A 255 -10.38 -3.57 7.43
N LEU A 256 -9.98 -3.61 6.15
CA LEU A 256 -9.48 -4.83 5.53
C LEU A 256 -8.14 -5.22 6.15
N GLU A 257 -8.04 -6.45 6.62
CA GLU A 257 -6.83 -7.03 7.17
C GLU A 257 -6.20 -7.99 6.17
N TRP A 258 -4.87 -8.08 6.17
CA TRP A 258 -4.16 -9.03 5.33
C TRP A 258 -3.93 -10.30 6.13
N LEU A 259 -4.51 -11.40 5.64
CA LEU A 259 -4.29 -12.75 6.14
C LEU A 259 -3.20 -13.42 5.31
N LEU A 260 -2.08 -13.75 5.94
CA LEU A 260 -0.96 -14.47 5.36
C LEU A 260 -0.99 -15.93 5.81
N LEU A 261 -1.08 -16.85 4.84
CA LEU A 261 -1.17 -18.29 5.06
C LEU A 261 0.01 -19.01 4.40
N PRO A 262 0.96 -19.57 5.18
CA PRO A 262 2.13 -20.25 4.62
C PRO A 262 1.77 -21.42 3.70
N ARG A 263 2.21 -21.37 2.45
CA ARG A 263 1.94 -22.43 1.45
C ARG A 263 2.61 -23.76 1.76
N GLN A 264 3.69 -23.73 2.54
CA GLN A 264 4.41 -24.94 2.96
C GLN A 264 3.59 -25.79 3.96
N SER A 265 2.59 -25.21 4.62
CA SER A 265 1.68 -25.94 5.50
C SER A 265 0.45 -26.43 4.73
N PRO A 266 0.22 -27.75 4.61
CA PRO A 266 -0.91 -28.27 3.83
C PRO A 266 -2.29 -27.78 4.29
N LEU A 267 -2.44 -27.51 5.59
CA LEU A 267 -3.70 -27.00 6.14
C LEU A 267 -3.89 -25.50 5.87
N SER A 268 -2.79 -24.74 5.89
CA SER A 268 -2.81 -23.30 5.60
C SER A 268 -2.99 -23.04 4.10
N ASP A 269 -2.31 -23.81 3.25
CA ASP A 269 -2.53 -23.83 1.79
C ASP A 269 -3.98 -24.21 1.45
N ALA A 270 -4.51 -25.28 2.06
CA ALA A 270 -5.92 -25.67 1.88
C ALA A 270 -6.91 -24.59 2.33
N LEU A 271 -6.66 -23.93 3.47
CA LEU A 271 -7.47 -22.82 3.95
C LEU A 271 -7.41 -21.66 2.96
N GLY A 272 -6.22 -21.27 2.50
CA GLY A 272 -6.02 -20.16 1.56
C GLY A 272 -6.71 -20.41 0.23
N GLN A 273 -6.64 -21.63 -0.31
CA GLN A 273 -7.38 -22.03 -1.50
C GLN A 273 -8.90 -22.03 -1.27
N GLY A 274 -9.35 -22.57 -0.14
CA GLY A 274 -10.77 -22.58 0.22
C GLY A 274 -11.35 -21.18 0.35
N LEU A 275 -10.67 -20.25 1.01
CA LEU A 275 -11.11 -18.86 1.15
C LEU A 275 -11.19 -18.14 -0.20
N LYS A 276 -10.23 -18.38 -1.11
CA LYS A 276 -10.32 -17.86 -2.49
C LYS A 276 -11.56 -18.36 -3.21
N LEU A 277 -11.91 -19.65 -3.05
CA LEU A 277 -13.15 -20.20 -3.61
C LEU A 277 -14.41 -19.60 -2.98
N ALA A 278 -14.33 -19.20 -1.70
CA ALA A 278 -15.40 -18.49 -1.00
C ALA A 278 -15.51 -16.99 -1.39
N GLY A 279 -14.60 -16.48 -2.23
CA GLY A 279 -14.62 -15.09 -2.72
C GLY A 279 -13.62 -14.14 -2.06
N ALA A 280 -12.72 -14.64 -1.21
CA ALA A 280 -11.68 -13.81 -0.59
C ALA A 280 -10.79 -13.15 -1.66
N PRO A 281 -10.64 -11.80 -1.65
CA PRO A 281 -9.76 -11.12 -2.59
C PRO A 281 -8.30 -11.54 -2.42
N ASP A 282 -7.65 -11.87 -3.53
CA ASP A 282 -6.24 -12.21 -3.58
C ASP A 282 -5.39 -10.94 -3.75
N LEU A 283 -4.72 -10.52 -2.67
CA LEU A 283 -3.87 -9.34 -2.69
C LEU A 283 -2.69 -9.49 -3.65
N LEU A 284 -2.17 -10.70 -3.86
CA LEU A 284 -1.05 -10.93 -4.78
C LEU A 284 -1.44 -10.63 -6.23
N VAL A 285 -2.68 -10.95 -6.62
CA VAL A 285 -3.20 -10.59 -7.95
C VAL A 285 -3.17 -9.07 -8.11
N ARG A 286 -3.63 -8.33 -7.10
CA ARG A 286 -3.64 -6.87 -7.12
C ARG A 286 -2.25 -6.26 -7.10
N LEU A 287 -1.35 -6.77 -6.26
CA LEU A 287 0.05 -6.32 -6.20
C LEU A 287 0.78 -6.54 -7.53
N ARG A 288 0.55 -7.67 -8.21
CA ARG A 288 1.11 -7.90 -9.55
C ARG A 288 0.55 -6.94 -10.59
N GLN A 289 -0.76 -6.65 -10.55
CA GLN A 289 -1.38 -5.70 -11.47
C GLN A 289 -0.80 -4.31 -11.35
N ILE A 290 -0.61 -3.81 -10.12
CA ILE A 290 -0.05 -2.47 -9.89
C ILE A 290 1.48 -2.43 -10.06
N GLY A 291 2.18 -3.53 -9.80
CA GLY A 291 3.62 -3.65 -10.01
C GLY A 291 4.04 -3.83 -11.47
N ALA A 292 3.12 -4.26 -12.32
CA ALA A 292 3.33 -4.36 -13.77
C ALA A 292 3.17 -3.04 -14.52
N ILE A 293 2.72 -1.97 -13.85
CA ILE A 293 2.64 -0.62 -14.42
C ILE A 293 4.08 -0.18 -14.71
N PRO A 294 4.50 -0.08 -15.99
CA PRO A 294 5.85 0.33 -16.31
C PRO A 294 6.07 1.74 -15.77
N ASP A 295 7.27 2.01 -15.28
CA ASP A 295 7.75 3.37 -15.02
C ASP A 295 7.90 4.05 -16.40
N GLU A 296 6.79 4.40 -17.06
CA GLU A 296 6.76 5.18 -18.30
C GLU A 296 7.21 6.61 -17.97
N ARG A 297 8.48 6.75 -17.62
CA ARG A 297 9.18 8.02 -17.69
C ARG A 297 9.42 8.33 -19.16
N THR A 298 8.39 8.86 -19.81
CA THR A 298 8.68 9.95 -20.74
C THR A 298 8.76 11.20 -19.85
N PRO A 299 9.95 11.79 -19.65
CA PRO A 299 10.05 13.05 -18.93
C PRO A 299 9.37 14.13 -19.78
N THR A 300 8.07 14.37 -19.58
CA THR A 300 7.42 15.64 -19.98
C THR A 300 7.74 16.78 -19.01
N ALA A 301 8.64 16.53 -18.06
CA ALA A 301 9.38 17.54 -17.33
C ALA A 301 10.78 17.66 -17.98
N PRO A 302 11.18 18.81 -18.56
CA PRO A 302 12.55 18.98 -18.99
C PRO A 302 13.46 18.83 -17.77
N LEU A 303 14.30 17.79 -17.77
CA LEU A 303 15.41 17.68 -16.84
C LEU A 303 16.32 18.90 -17.09
N PRO A 304 16.70 19.70 -16.07
CA PRO A 304 17.74 20.69 -16.25
C PRO A 304 19.04 19.98 -16.66
N PRO A 305 19.87 20.59 -17.52
CA PRO A 305 21.11 19.98 -17.95
C PRO A 305 21.98 19.67 -16.72
N GLU A 306 22.52 18.45 -16.67
CA GLU A 306 23.58 18.14 -15.73
C GLU A 306 24.69 19.18 -15.95
N GLU A 307 25.00 19.97 -14.92
CA GLU A 307 26.22 20.76 -14.91
C GLU A 307 27.38 19.76 -14.94
N SER A 308 27.89 19.51 -16.14
CA SER A 308 29.19 18.93 -16.36
C SER A 308 30.21 19.86 -15.70
N GLY A 309 30.55 19.52 -14.46
CA GLY A 309 31.66 20.13 -13.74
C GLY A 309 32.93 19.95 -14.55
N GLY A 310 33.37 21.05 -15.16
CA GLY A 310 34.67 21.14 -15.78
C GLY A 310 35.77 21.07 -14.73
N ALA A 311 36.72 20.18 -14.98
CA ALA A 311 38.14 20.41 -14.76
C ALA A 311 38.85 19.97 -16.04
#